data_AF-A0A800BVD2-F1
#
_entry.id   AF-A0A800BVD2-F1
#
_cell.length_a   1.000
_cell.length_b   1.000
_cell.length_c   1.000
_cell.angle_alpha   90.00
_cell.angle_beta   90.00
_cell.angle_gamma   90.00
#
_symmetry.space_group_name_H-M   'P 1'
#
loop_
_entity.id
_entity.type
_entity.pdbx_description
1 polymer ?
#
loop_
_entity_poly.entity_id
_entity_poly.type
_entity_poly.pdbx_seq_one_letter_code
_entity_poly.pdbx_strand_id
1 'polypeptide(L)'
;MEKDKEYFLINSVGVIISALILFNLTYYLHWTTPLMDVKELALISVVLFGLGVYFLLLSTLRASSKLILININLLYIIIIIILILTTVKVYVGDRFGTDAILFVKYAIDVLMDGKNPYEVSMLKGFEKYCIDYSYVTQILNGDFVDSYSYPALSFLIFIPAYMLKLDLNIISLLFFILVLLFLVIETPLYLRIIPFLILFTNIIMLHYTYFGVFDIIWVFFTLI
;
A
#
# COMPACT_ATOMS: atom_id res chain seq x y z
N MET A 1 -32.41 -22.43 -12.12
CA MET A 1 -32.37 -22.37 -10.64
C MET A 1 -30.96 -22.50 -10.08
N GLU A 2 -30.16 -23.50 -10.46
CA GLU A 2 -28.78 -23.65 -9.96
C GLU A 2 -27.81 -22.63 -10.60
N LYS A 3 -27.87 -22.45 -11.93
CA LYS A 3 -27.13 -21.39 -12.64
C LYS A 3 -27.44 -19.98 -12.12
N ASP A 4 -28.70 -19.70 -11.77
CA ASP A 4 -29.11 -18.37 -11.27
C ASP A 4 -28.49 -18.06 -9.90
N LYS A 5 -28.27 -19.08 -9.07
CA LYS A 5 -27.57 -18.93 -7.78
C LYS A 5 -26.08 -18.69 -7.97
N GLU A 6 -25.46 -19.39 -8.91
CA GLU A 6 -24.04 -19.22 -9.24
C GLU A 6 -23.76 -17.82 -9.82
N TYR A 7 -24.58 -17.36 -10.76
CA TYR A 7 -24.49 -15.98 -11.27
C TYR A 7 -24.73 -14.93 -10.19
N PHE A 8 -25.67 -15.18 -9.26
CA PHE A 8 -25.89 -14.26 -8.15
C PHE A 8 -24.67 -14.18 -7.22
N LEU A 9 -24.04 -15.32 -6.91
CA LEU A 9 -22.85 -15.35 -6.04
C LEU A 9 -21.67 -14.60 -6.66
N ILE A 10 -21.35 -14.87 -7.92
CA ILE A 10 -20.25 -14.20 -8.64
C ILE A 10 -20.47 -12.69 -8.69
N ASN A 11 -21.71 -12.27 -8.98
CA ASN A 11 -22.08 -10.86 -9.01
C ASN A 11 -21.97 -10.20 -7.63
N SER A 12 -22.42 -10.88 -6.57
CA SER A 12 -22.35 -10.35 -5.20
C SER A 12 -20.90 -10.15 -4.76
N VAL A 13 -20.01 -11.10 -5.09
CA VAL A 13 -18.56 -10.98 -4.82
C VAL A 13 -17.95 -9.79 -5.56
N GLY A 14 -18.26 -9.62 -6.86
CA GLY A 14 -17.78 -8.48 -7.64
C GLY A 14 -18.23 -7.13 -7.07
N VAL A 15 -19.46 -7.06 -6.57
CA VAL A 15 -20.00 -5.85 -5.92
C VAL A 15 -19.33 -5.58 -4.57
N ILE A 16 -19.03 -6.62 -3.77
CA ILE A 16 -18.30 -6.46 -2.51
C ILE A 16 -16.89 -5.94 -2.77
N ILE A 17 -16.17 -6.53 -3.73
CA ILE A 17 -14.83 -6.08 -4.14
C ILE A 17 -14.88 -4.61 -4.57
N SER A 18 -15.87 -4.26 -5.38
CA SER A 18 -16.13 -2.90 -5.83
C SER A 18 -16.31 -1.91 -4.66
N ALA A 19 -17.11 -2.29 -3.66
CA ALA A 19 -17.30 -1.50 -2.45
C ALA A 19 -15.99 -1.31 -1.67
N LEU A 20 -15.21 -2.40 -1.49
CA LEU A 20 -13.93 -2.35 -0.78
C LEU A 20 -12.93 -1.43 -1.46
N ILE A 21 -12.87 -1.42 -2.79
CA ILE A 21 -11.96 -0.52 -3.51
C ILE A 21 -12.40 0.94 -3.33
N LEU A 22 -13.70 1.23 -3.40
CA LEU A 22 -14.23 2.58 -3.16
C LEU A 22 -13.89 3.10 -1.76
N PHE A 23 -13.98 2.23 -0.73
CA PHE A 23 -13.55 2.59 0.61
C PHE A 23 -12.04 2.85 0.69
N ASN A 24 -11.21 2.00 0.08
CA ASN A 24 -9.77 2.19 0.05
C ASN A 24 -9.36 3.49 -0.68
N LEU A 25 -10.02 3.82 -1.78
CA LEU A 25 -9.81 5.08 -2.51
C LEU A 25 -10.18 6.30 -1.68
N THR A 26 -11.31 6.24 -0.98
CA THR A 26 -11.74 7.31 -0.06
C THR A 26 -10.69 7.53 1.02
N TYR A 27 -10.22 6.45 1.65
CA TYR A 27 -9.18 6.55 2.68
C TYR A 27 -7.87 7.11 2.10
N TYR A 28 -7.45 6.65 0.93
CA TYR A 28 -6.26 7.16 0.26
C TYR A 28 -6.34 8.66 -0.01
N LEU A 29 -7.48 9.16 -0.50
CA LEU A 29 -7.70 10.59 -0.72
C LEU A 29 -7.65 11.38 0.60
N HIS A 30 -8.27 10.86 1.66
CA HIS A 30 -8.19 11.46 2.99
C HIS A 30 -6.76 11.55 3.52
N TRP A 31 -5.95 10.51 3.30
CA TRP A 31 -4.58 10.46 3.80
C TRP A 31 -3.61 11.33 3.00
N THR A 32 -3.80 11.42 1.69
CA THR A 32 -2.84 12.08 0.78
C THR A 32 -3.15 13.54 0.51
N THR A 33 -4.33 14.02 0.94
CA THR A 33 -4.80 15.36 0.63
C THR A 33 -5.32 16.02 1.91
N PRO A 34 -4.96 17.29 2.19
CA PRO A 34 -5.65 18.07 3.20
C PRO A 34 -7.08 18.38 2.72
N LEU A 35 -8.01 17.46 2.95
CA LEU A 35 -9.40 17.57 2.48
C LEU A 35 -10.10 18.85 3.00
N MET A 36 -9.64 19.39 4.13
CA MET A 36 -10.13 20.65 4.68
C MET A 36 -9.78 21.86 3.79
N ASP A 37 -8.68 21.77 3.05
CA ASP A 37 -8.19 22.84 2.18
C ASP A 37 -8.66 22.66 0.73
N VAL A 38 -9.01 21.44 0.32
CA VAL A 38 -9.47 21.11 -1.05
C VAL A 38 -10.89 20.52 -1.02
N LYS A 39 -11.88 21.41 -1.01
CA LYS A 39 -13.32 21.06 -0.85
C LYS A 39 -13.84 20.10 -1.93
N GLU A 40 -13.33 20.20 -3.16
CA GLU A 40 -13.68 19.34 -4.27
C GLU A 40 -13.28 17.88 -4.00
N LEU A 41 -12.07 17.67 -3.46
CA LEU A 41 -11.59 16.35 -3.09
C LEU A 41 -12.33 15.80 -1.86
N ALA A 42 -12.73 16.67 -0.93
CA ALA A 42 -13.61 16.26 0.18
C ALA A 42 -14.97 15.76 -0.32
N LEU A 43 -15.59 16.47 -1.27
CA LEU A 43 -16.84 16.05 -1.89
C LEU A 43 -16.69 14.73 -2.64
N ILE A 44 -15.61 14.57 -3.42
CA ILE A 44 -15.29 13.32 -4.12
C ILE A 44 -15.16 12.16 -3.12
N SER A 45 -14.44 12.34 -2.01
CA SER A 45 -14.30 11.32 -0.96
C SER A 45 -15.65 10.91 -0.38
N VAL A 46 -16.55 11.87 -0.09
CA VAL A 46 -17.90 11.56 0.42
C VAL A 46 -18.72 10.78 -0.62
N VAL A 47 -18.64 11.16 -1.90
CA VAL A 47 -19.33 10.45 -2.99
C VAL A 47 -18.80 9.03 -3.14
N LEU A 48 -17.49 8.83 -3.15
CA LEU A 48 -16.87 7.50 -3.25
C LEU A 48 -17.26 6.62 -2.06
N PHE A 49 -17.25 7.16 -0.85
CA PHE A 49 -17.71 6.44 0.34
C PHE A 49 -19.18 6.03 0.24
N GLY A 50 -20.04 6.97 -0.16
CA GLY A 50 -21.47 6.71 -0.36
C GLY A 50 -21.73 5.64 -1.42
N LEU A 51 -20.99 5.66 -2.53
CA LEU A 51 -21.03 4.60 -3.54
C LEU A 51 -20.55 3.25 -3.00
N GLY A 52 -19.52 3.24 -2.15
CA GLY A 52 -19.04 2.03 -1.48
C GLY A 52 -20.13 1.39 -0.60
N VAL A 53 -20.81 2.21 0.22
CA VAL A 53 -21.95 1.77 1.02
C VAL A 53 -23.10 1.27 0.13
N TYR A 54 -23.43 2.01 -0.92
CA TYR A 54 -24.48 1.63 -1.87
C TYR A 54 -24.19 0.27 -2.52
N PHE A 55 -22.97 0.02 -2.96
CA PHE A 55 -22.56 -1.27 -3.52
C PHE A 55 -22.61 -2.37 -2.48
N LEU A 56 -22.14 -2.13 -1.25
CA LEU A 56 -22.25 -3.12 -0.19
C LEU A 56 -23.72 -3.49 0.07
N LEU A 57 -24.64 -2.52 0.10
CA LEU A 57 -26.07 -2.78 0.23
C LEU A 57 -26.64 -3.55 -0.97
N LEU A 58 -26.26 -3.17 -2.20
CA LEU A 58 -26.65 -3.90 -3.41
C LEU A 58 -26.17 -5.35 -3.41
N SER A 59 -25.06 -5.68 -2.73
CA SER A 59 -24.60 -7.07 -2.62
C SER A 59 -25.53 -7.93 -1.75
N THR A 60 -26.26 -7.30 -0.82
CA THR A 60 -27.20 -7.98 0.09
C THR A 60 -28.60 -8.09 -0.49
N LEU A 61 -29.02 -7.08 -1.26
CA LEU A 61 -30.28 -7.08 -1.97
C LEU A 61 -30.12 -7.93 -3.22
N ARG A 62 -30.99 -8.92 -3.48
CA ARG A 62 -30.93 -9.77 -4.68
C ARG A 62 -31.26 -9.00 -5.97
N ALA A 63 -30.52 -7.93 -6.24
CA ALA A 63 -30.68 -7.06 -7.39
C ALA A 63 -30.40 -7.81 -8.69
N SER A 64 -31.01 -7.36 -9.79
CA SER A 64 -30.93 -8.08 -11.06
C SER A 64 -29.49 -8.13 -11.60
N SER A 65 -29.10 -9.29 -12.12
CA SER A 65 -27.73 -9.60 -12.57
C SER A 65 -27.20 -8.66 -13.67
N LYS A 66 -28.08 -8.12 -14.53
CA LYS A 66 -27.69 -7.18 -15.61
C LYS A 66 -27.27 -5.80 -15.10
N LEU A 67 -27.95 -5.27 -14.09
CA LEU A 67 -27.60 -3.99 -13.47
C LEU A 67 -26.29 -4.08 -12.69
N ILE A 68 -25.98 -5.24 -12.14
CA ILE A 68 -24.73 -5.48 -11.41
C ILE A 68 -23.53 -5.52 -12.37
N LEU A 69 -23.65 -6.21 -13.51
CA LEU A 69 -22.54 -6.40 -14.45
C LEU A 69 -22.01 -5.09 -15.08
N ILE A 70 -22.93 -4.18 -15.45
CA ILE A 70 -22.58 -2.89 -16.08
C ILE A 70 -21.84 -1.99 -15.09
N ASN A 71 -22.24 -2.01 -13.81
CA ASN A 71 -21.63 -1.21 -12.76
C ASN A 71 -20.21 -1.69 -12.39
N ILE A 72 -19.96 -2.99 -12.43
CA ILE A 72 -18.64 -3.57 -12.12
C ILE A 72 -17.60 -3.16 -13.18
N ASN A 73 -17.91 -3.25 -14.47
CA ASN A 73 -16.95 -2.94 -15.55
C ASN A 73 -16.54 -1.45 -15.58
N LEU A 74 -17.50 -0.54 -15.36
CA LEU A 74 -17.24 0.90 -15.31
C LEU A 74 -16.38 1.27 -14.10
N LEU A 75 -16.60 0.62 -12.96
CA LEU A 75 -15.81 0.84 -11.77
C LEU A 75 -14.36 0.33 -11.94
N TYR A 76 -14.16 -0.86 -12.51
CA TYR A 76 -12.81 -1.38 -12.79
C TYR A 76 -12.01 -0.42 -13.68
N ILE A 77 -12.64 0.19 -14.68
CA ILE A 77 -11.99 1.17 -15.55
C ILE A 77 -11.62 2.45 -14.77
N ILE A 78 -12.52 2.96 -13.92
CA ILE A 78 -12.26 4.15 -13.09
C ILE A 78 -11.11 3.88 -12.10
N ILE A 79 -11.09 2.69 -11.49
CA ILE A 79 -10.04 2.26 -10.56
C ILE A 79 -8.69 2.15 -11.28
N ILE A 80 -8.65 1.52 -12.46
CA ILE A 80 -7.44 1.41 -13.28
C ILE A 80 -6.93 2.80 -13.66
N ILE A 81 -7.81 3.72 -14.06
CA ILE A 81 -7.44 5.10 -14.39
C ILE A 81 -6.88 5.83 -13.16
N ILE A 82 -7.48 5.70 -11.97
CA ILE A 82 -6.98 6.33 -10.74
C ILE A 82 -5.65 5.70 -10.30
N LEU A 83 -5.48 4.38 -10.40
CA LEU A 83 -4.22 3.69 -10.16
C LEU A 83 -3.12 4.17 -11.12
N ILE A 84 -3.43 4.30 -12.41
CA ILE A 84 -2.50 4.84 -13.40
C ILE A 84 -2.14 6.30 -13.05
N LEU A 85 -3.12 7.15 -12.73
CA LEU A 85 -2.87 8.56 -12.43
C LEU A 85 -2.10 8.77 -11.11
N THR A 86 -2.27 7.89 -10.12
CA THR A 86 -1.52 7.94 -8.85
C THR A 86 -0.13 7.32 -8.96
N THR A 87 0.06 6.34 -9.84
CA THR A 87 1.37 5.75 -10.15
C THR A 87 2.17 6.56 -11.16
N VAL A 88 1.58 7.44 -11.98
CA VAL A 88 2.34 8.27 -12.94
C VAL A 88 3.23 9.34 -12.28
N LYS A 89 3.12 9.58 -10.96
CA LYS A 89 4.14 10.30 -10.18
C LYS A 89 5.39 9.44 -9.83
N VAL A 90 5.66 8.38 -10.59
CA VAL A 90 6.86 7.53 -10.48
C VAL A 90 8.04 8.28 -11.11
N TYR A 91 8.75 9.05 -10.29
CA TYR A 91 10.02 9.70 -10.66
C TYR A 91 11.23 8.78 -10.45
N VAL A 92 12.32 9.09 -11.15
CA VAL A 92 13.62 8.41 -11.14
C VAL A 92 14.41 8.81 -9.88
N GLY A 93 14.81 7.86 -9.03
CA GLY A 93 15.63 8.09 -7.82
C GLY A 93 15.25 7.17 -6.64
N ASP A 94 16.05 7.20 -5.56
CA ASP A 94 15.69 6.56 -4.28
C ASP A 94 14.44 7.25 -3.71
N ARG A 95 13.40 6.47 -3.40
CA ARG A 95 12.12 6.99 -2.89
C ARG A 95 12.05 6.86 -1.39
N PHE A 96 12.20 8.00 -0.71
CA PHE A 96 12.00 8.09 0.73
C PHE A 96 10.60 8.64 1.02
N GLY A 97 9.57 7.82 0.80
CA GLY A 97 8.19 8.20 1.13
C GLY A 97 7.85 8.07 2.63
N THR A 98 8.81 7.58 3.42
CA THR A 98 8.77 7.53 4.89
C THR A 98 10.18 7.70 5.45
N ASP A 99 10.27 8.11 6.71
CA ASP A 99 11.51 8.04 7.49
C ASP A 99 12.07 6.62 7.59
N ALA A 100 11.23 5.58 7.54
CA ALA A 100 11.64 4.19 7.66
C ALA A 100 12.71 3.78 6.65
N ILE A 101 12.41 3.94 5.37
CA ILE A 101 13.35 3.57 4.31
C ILE A 101 14.55 4.53 4.22
N LEU A 102 14.37 5.79 4.65
CA LEU A 102 15.46 6.76 4.76
C LEU A 102 16.45 6.36 5.85
N PHE A 103 15.94 5.95 7.01
CA PHE A 103 16.74 5.47 8.13
C PHE A 103 17.47 4.18 7.77
N VAL A 104 16.83 3.28 7.02
CA VAL A 104 17.51 2.10 6.43
C VAL A 104 18.68 2.53 5.56
N LYS A 105 18.45 3.43 4.60
CA LYS A 105 19.51 3.89 3.69
C LYS A 105 20.66 4.52 4.46
N TYR A 106 20.36 5.43 5.39
CA TYR A 106 21.38 6.11 6.18
C TYR A 106 22.11 5.15 7.12
N ALA A 107 21.42 4.19 7.72
CA ALA A 107 22.04 3.14 8.54
C ALA A 107 23.03 2.30 7.72
N ILE A 108 22.70 1.97 6.46
CA ILE A 108 23.64 1.29 5.57
C ILE A 108 24.87 2.17 5.33
N ASP A 109 24.72 3.47 5.05
CA ASP A 109 25.87 4.35 4.85
C ASP A 109 26.77 4.39 6.08
N VAL A 110 26.18 4.54 7.27
CA VAL A 110 26.91 4.59 8.54
C VAL A 110 27.67 3.28 8.77
N LEU A 111 27.05 2.14 8.46
CA LEU A 111 27.68 0.83 8.51
C LEU A 111 28.86 0.74 7.52
N MET A 112 28.68 1.22 6.29
CA MET A 112 29.72 1.21 5.25
C MET A 112 30.91 2.12 5.61
N ASP A 113 30.67 3.16 6.42
CA ASP A 113 31.70 4.00 7.04
C ASP A 113 32.36 3.35 8.28
N GLY A 114 32.01 2.10 8.60
CA GLY A 114 32.58 1.34 9.72
C GLY A 114 32.05 1.76 11.10
N LYS A 115 30.91 2.46 11.15
CA LYS A 115 30.30 2.95 12.39
C LYS A 115 29.05 2.15 12.73
N ASN A 116 28.69 2.12 14.01
CA ASN A 116 27.46 1.50 14.47
C ASN A 116 26.24 2.41 14.17
N PRO A 117 25.27 1.97 13.34
CA PRO A 117 24.09 2.78 13.02
C PRO A 117 23.22 3.15 14.22
N TYR A 118 23.26 2.36 15.31
CA TYR A 118 22.46 2.64 16.52
C TYR A 118 23.07 3.72 17.42
N GLU A 119 24.31 4.14 17.16
CA GLU A 119 25.02 5.14 17.97
C GLU A 119 24.98 6.54 17.36
N VAL A 120 24.35 6.71 16.20
CA VAL A 120 24.26 7.98 15.50
C VAL A 120 22.81 8.38 15.27
N SER A 121 22.56 9.70 15.25
CA SER A 121 21.23 10.22 14.93
C SER A 121 20.91 9.98 13.46
N MET A 122 19.74 9.38 13.21
CA MET A 122 19.17 9.14 11.90
C MET A 122 18.62 10.40 11.22
N LEU A 123 18.38 11.48 11.98
CA LEU A 123 17.95 12.77 11.40
C LEU A 123 18.97 13.33 10.39
N LYS A 124 20.25 12.98 10.56
CA LYS A 124 21.31 13.32 9.59
C LYS A 124 21.05 12.73 8.19
N GLY A 125 20.24 11.67 8.09
CA GLY A 125 19.79 11.14 6.81
C GLY A 125 18.95 12.15 6.03
N PHE A 126 18.07 12.90 6.70
CA PHE A 126 17.27 13.95 6.06
C PHE A 126 18.14 15.05 5.45
N GLU A 127 19.17 15.49 6.18
CA GLU A 127 20.14 16.46 5.69
C GLU A 127 20.97 15.91 4.52
N LYS A 128 21.49 14.69 4.65
CA LYS A 128 22.34 14.05 3.62
C LYS A 128 21.60 13.86 2.30
N TYR A 129 20.32 13.50 2.37
CA TYR A 129 19.49 13.17 1.21
C TYR A 129 18.55 14.30 0.79
N CYS A 130 18.65 15.47 1.41
CA CYS A 130 17.79 16.64 1.14
C CYS A 130 16.29 16.31 1.22
N ILE A 131 15.89 15.50 2.20
CA ILE A 131 14.50 15.08 2.41
C ILE A 131 13.82 16.02 3.39
N ASP A 132 12.56 16.35 3.11
CA ASP A 132 11.73 17.20 3.95
C ASP A 132 11.36 16.48 5.27
N TYR A 133 11.37 17.21 6.38
CA TYR A 133 11.03 16.66 7.71
C TYR A 133 9.53 16.33 7.86
N SER A 134 8.66 16.64 6.89
CA SER A 134 7.27 16.17 6.87
C SER A 134 7.13 14.64 6.83
N TYR A 135 8.20 13.92 6.46
CA TYR A 135 8.22 12.46 6.46
C TYR A 135 8.76 11.83 7.75
N VAL A 136 9.21 12.64 8.73
CA VAL A 136 9.70 12.10 10.00
C VAL A 136 8.57 11.85 11.00
N THR A 137 8.60 10.66 11.61
CA THR A 137 7.69 10.27 12.68
C THR A 137 7.92 11.17 13.89
N GLN A 138 6.83 11.75 14.40
CA GLN A 138 6.81 12.50 15.65
C GLN A 138 6.56 11.58 16.84
N ILE A 139 7.23 11.87 17.95
CA ILE A 139 6.98 11.22 19.24
C ILE A 139 5.99 12.03 20.09
N LEU A 140 5.48 11.44 21.17
CA LEU A 140 4.33 11.99 21.93
C LEU A 140 4.56 13.39 22.53
N ASN A 141 5.80 13.80 22.73
CA ASN A 141 6.16 15.13 23.23
C ASN A 141 6.29 16.18 22.11
N GLY A 142 6.08 15.80 20.84
CA GLY A 142 6.19 16.66 19.66
C GLY A 142 7.58 16.70 19.02
N ASP A 143 8.58 16.03 19.61
CA ASP A 143 9.89 15.87 18.99
C ASP A 143 9.86 14.82 17.86
N PHE A 144 10.98 14.64 17.17
CA PHE A 144 11.13 13.65 16.10
C PHE A 144 11.84 12.38 16.58
N VAL A 145 11.49 11.24 15.99
CA VAL A 145 12.30 10.02 16.12
C VAL A 145 13.66 10.29 15.49
N ASP A 146 14.73 10.16 16.27
CA ASP A 146 16.10 10.42 15.82
C ASP A 146 17.03 9.20 15.91
N SER A 147 16.57 8.12 16.52
CA SER A 147 17.29 6.85 16.62
C SER A 147 16.77 5.83 15.60
N TYR A 148 17.61 4.84 15.27
CA TYR A 148 17.15 3.71 14.45
C TYR A 148 16.25 2.79 15.26
N SER A 149 14.93 2.84 15.02
CA SER A 149 13.90 2.16 15.81
C SER A 149 13.12 1.06 15.06
N TYR A 150 13.43 0.84 13.78
CA TYR A 150 12.87 -0.27 12.99
C TYR A 150 13.49 -1.60 13.43
N PRO A 151 12.90 -2.76 13.07
CA PRO A 151 13.36 -4.06 13.57
C PRO A 151 14.87 -4.20 13.49
N ALA A 152 15.47 -4.70 14.57
CA ALA A 152 16.91 -4.71 14.72
C ALA A 152 17.57 -5.43 13.54
N LEU A 153 18.59 -4.76 12.98
CA LEU A 153 19.43 -5.19 11.86
C LEU A 153 18.68 -5.31 10.53
N SER A 154 17.46 -4.78 10.43
CA SER A 154 16.66 -4.83 9.21
C SER A 154 17.33 -4.18 8.01
N PHE A 155 18.14 -3.14 8.22
CA PHE A 155 18.96 -2.53 7.17
C PHE A 155 19.89 -3.52 6.45
N LEU A 156 20.28 -4.64 7.08
CA LEU A 156 21.11 -5.66 6.45
C LEU A 156 20.43 -6.33 5.24
N ILE A 157 19.11 -6.49 5.28
CA ILE A 157 18.32 -7.11 4.20
C ILE A 157 18.43 -6.27 2.90
N PHE A 158 18.65 -4.97 3.05
CA PHE A 158 18.73 -4.02 1.94
C PHE A 158 20.15 -3.82 1.38
N ILE A 159 21.19 -4.34 2.05
CA ILE A 159 22.58 -4.22 1.61
C ILE A 159 22.80 -4.74 0.17
N PRO A 160 22.25 -5.90 -0.25
CA PRO A 160 22.42 -6.36 -1.63
C PRO A 160 21.91 -5.34 -2.67
N ALA A 161 20.72 -4.77 -2.46
CA ALA A 161 20.19 -3.73 -3.34
C ALA A 161 21.08 -2.47 -3.33
N TYR A 162 21.52 -2.04 -2.15
CA TYR A 162 22.44 -0.91 -2.01
C TYR A 162 23.75 -1.13 -2.79
N MET A 163 24.39 -2.30 -2.66
CA MET A 163 25.64 -2.63 -3.36
C MET A 163 25.47 -2.67 -4.89
N LEU A 164 24.30 -3.12 -5.36
CA LEU A 164 23.93 -3.13 -6.77
C LEU A 164 23.44 -1.78 -7.29
N LYS A 165 23.41 -0.75 -6.43
CA LYS A 165 22.88 0.59 -6.74
C LYS A 165 21.44 0.56 -7.23
N LEU A 166 20.64 -0.35 -6.68
CA LEU A 166 19.21 -0.47 -6.92
C LEU A 166 18.43 0.34 -5.87
N ASP A 167 17.22 0.78 -6.25
CA ASP A 167 16.26 1.37 -5.32
C ASP A 167 15.95 0.35 -4.21
N LEU A 168 16.11 0.76 -2.96
CA LEU A 168 15.89 -0.12 -1.80
C LEU A 168 14.45 -0.64 -1.73
N ASN A 169 13.48 0.13 -2.25
CA ASN A 169 12.07 -0.27 -2.27
C ASN A 169 11.80 -1.50 -3.15
N ILE A 170 12.72 -1.86 -4.06
CA ILE A 170 12.63 -3.09 -4.85
C ILE A 170 12.66 -4.32 -3.94
N ILE A 171 13.36 -4.26 -2.81
CA ILE A 171 13.38 -5.36 -1.83
C ILE A 171 11.97 -5.54 -1.25
N SER A 172 11.33 -4.47 -0.77
CA SER A 172 9.95 -4.54 -0.28
C SER A 172 8.98 -5.09 -1.33
N LEU A 173 9.11 -4.67 -2.59
CA LEU A 173 8.29 -5.17 -3.70
C LEU A 173 8.53 -6.67 -3.97
N LEU A 174 9.78 -7.13 -3.91
CA LEU A 174 10.11 -8.55 -4.04
C LEU A 174 9.43 -9.36 -2.94
N PHE A 175 9.54 -8.93 -1.68
CA PHE A 175 8.88 -9.61 -0.55
C PHE A 175 7.35 -9.58 -0.66
N PHE A 176 6.76 -8.50 -1.18
CA PHE A 176 5.33 -8.46 -1.50
C PHE A 176 4.92 -9.53 -2.50
N ILE A 177 5.69 -9.72 -3.57
CA ILE A 177 5.45 -10.79 -4.56
C ILE A 177 5.60 -12.16 -3.89
N LEU A 178 6.60 -12.35 -3.05
CA LEU A 178 6.80 -13.62 -2.33
C LEU A 178 5.64 -13.94 -1.37
N VAL A 179 5.14 -12.94 -0.63
CA VAL A 179 3.95 -13.08 0.22
C VAL A 179 2.73 -13.45 -0.62
N LEU A 180 2.49 -12.75 -1.73
CA LEU A 180 1.40 -13.07 -2.65
C LEU A 180 1.49 -14.51 -3.16
N LEU A 181 2.67 -14.93 -3.63
CA LEU A 181 2.90 -16.28 -4.13
C LEU A 181 2.64 -17.33 -3.05
N PHE A 182 3.16 -17.13 -1.84
CA PHE A 182 2.91 -18.00 -0.70
C PHE A 182 1.41 -18.15 -0.43
N LEU A 183 0.69 -17.03 -0.30
CA LEU A 183 -0.75 -17.04 -0.05
C LEU A 183 -1.53 -17.75 -1.17
N VAL A 184 -1.15 -17.56 -2.43
CA VAL A 184 -1.79 -18.22 -3.58
C VAL A 184 -1.54 -19.73 -3.59
N ILE A 185 -0.33 -20.16 -3.21
CA ILE A 185 0.03 -21.58 -3.14
C ILE A 185 -0.77 -22.28 -2.04
N GLU A 186 -0.80 -21.67 -0.85
CA GLU A 186 -1.49 -22.21 0.34
C GLU A 186 -3.03 -22.12 0.25
N THR A 187 -3.56 -21.27 -0.63
CA THR A 187 -5.01 -21.14 -0.83
C THR A 187 -5.56 -22.24 -1.74
N PRO A 188 -6.69 -22.90 -1.38
CA PRO A 188 -7.37 -23.86 -2.25
C PRO A 188 -7.65 -23.29 -3.64
N LEU A 189 -7.54 -24.12 -4.69
CA LEU A 189 -7.63 -23.72 -6.09
C LEU A 189 -8.81 -22.77 -6.40
N TYR A 190 -9.99 -23.07 -5.86
CA TYR A 190 -11.21 -22.30 -6.08
C TYR A 190 -11.25 -20.93 -5.38
N LEU A 191 -10.30 -20.67 -4.46
CA LEU A 191 -10.16 -19.40 -3.72
C LEU A 191 -8.89 -18.63 -4.06
N ARG A 192 -8.03 -19.11 -4.97
CA ARG A 192 -6.71 -18.49 -5.26
C ARG A 192 -6.77 -17.05 -5.74
N ILE A 193 -7.93 -16.57 -6.19
CA ILE A 193 -8.14 -15.17 -6.53
C ILE A 193 -8.21 -14.26 -5.29
N ILE A 194 -8.57 -14.81 -4.12
CA ILE A 194 -8.78 -14.04 -2.89
C ILE A 194 -7.51 -13.32 -2.42
N PRO A 195 -6.31 -13.95 -2.36
CA PRO A 195 -5.08 -13.24 -2.03
C PRO A 195 -4.80 -12.05 -2.95
N PHE A 196 -5.01 -12.19 -4.27
CA PHE A 196 -4.88 -11.07 -5.20
C PHE A 196 -5.86 -9.95 -4.86
N LEU A 197 -7.12 -10.29 -4.59
CA LEU A 197 -8.12 -9.29 -4.23
C LEU A 197 -7.74 -8.57 -2.95
N ILE A 198 -7.34 -9.27 -1.89
CA ILE A 198 -6.94 -8.63 -0.64
C ILE A 198 -5.74 -7.71 -0.85
N LEU A 199 -4.70 -8.20 -1.54
CA LEU A 199 -3.46 -7.45 -1.66
C LEU A 199 -3.55 -6.26 -2.62
N PHE A 200 -4.31 -6.37 -3.71
CA PHE A 200 -4.41 -5.33 -4.74
C PHE A 200 -5.60 -4.39 -4.58
N THR A 201 -6.63 -4.75 -3.80
CA THR A 201 -7.72 -3.79 -3.49
C THR A 201 -7.31 -2.79 -2.41
N ASN A 202 -6.32 -3.13 -1.59
CA ASN A 202 -5.72 -2.20 -0.64
C ASN A 202 -4.62 -1.37 -1.33
N ILE A 203 -5.05 -0.27 -1.96
CA ILE A 203 -4.15 0.66 -2.66
C ILE A 203 -3.08 1.24 -1.74
N ILE A 204 -3.40 1.42 -0.45
CA ILE A 204 -2.46 1.98 0.55
C ILE A 204 -1.32 1.00 0.76
N MET A 205 -1.60 -0.29 0.89
CA MET A 205 -0.56 -1.30 1.07
C MET A 205 0.39 -1.37 -0.13
N LEU A 206 -0.14 -1.28 -1.35
CA LEU A 206 0.70 -1.25 -2.56
C LEU A 206 1.54 0.04 -2.61
N HIS A 207 0.94 1.18 -2.27
CA HIS A 207 1.65 2.46 -2.17
C HIS A 207 2.76 2.38 -1.11
N TYR A 208 2.44 1.97 0.10
CA TYR A 208 3.37 1.86 1.24
C TYR A 208 4.52 0.89 0.96
N THR A 209 4.22 -0.30 0.40
CA THR A 209 5.25 -1.26 -0.01
C THR A 209 6.27 -0.64 -0.94
N TYR A 210 5.82 0.24 -1.84
CA TYR A 210 6.67 0.84 -2.86
C TYR A 210 7.31 2.17 -2.46
N PHE A 211 6.73 2.88 -1.49
CA PHE A 211 7.17 4.21 -1.03
C PHE A 211 7.83 4.19 0.36
N GLY A 212 8.27 3.04 0.84
CA GLY A 212 9.23 2.98 1.95
C GLY A 212 8.77 2.29 3.23
N VAL A 213 7.54 1.79 3.28
CA VAL A 213 7.12 0.90 4.36
C VAL A 213 7.46 -0.53 3.97
N PHE A 214 8.29 -1.18 4.77
CA PHE A 214 8.84 -2.50 4.45
C PHE A 214 8.34 -3.61 5.37
N ASP A 215 7.22 -3.42 6.06
CA ASP A 215 6.64 -4.41 6.97
C ASP A 215 6.30 -5.74 6.29
N ILE A 216 6.04 -5.71 4.98
CA ILE A 216 5.77 -6.90 4.17
C ILE A 216 6.92 -7.92 4.20
N ILE A 217 8.16 -7.45 4.47
CA ILE A 217 9.33 -8.32 4.67
C ILE A 217 9.12 -9.19 5.92
N TRP A 218 8.62 -8.62 7.01
CA TRP A 218 8.36 -9.36 8.25
C TRP A 218 7.14 -10.25 8.15
N VAL A 219 6.12 -9.83 7.40
CA VAL A 219 4.98 -10.68 7.06
C VAL A 219 5.47 -11.96 6.39
N PHE A 220 6.37 -11.86 5.41
CA PHE A 220 6.95 -13.04 4.77
C PHE A 220 7.64 -13.97 5.76
N PHE A 221 8.53 -13.45 6.61
CA PHE A 221 9.24 -14.26 7.60
C PHE A 221 8.32 -14.85 8.69
N THR A 222 7.13 -14.30 8.88
CA THR A 222 6.13 -14.85 9.80
C THR A 222 5.32 -15.98 9.15
N LEU A 223 5.19 -15.98 7.83
CA LEU A 223 4.42 -16.98 7.07
C LEU A 223 5.18 -18.29 6.85
N ILE A 224 6.51 -18.26 6.88
CA ILE A 224 7.39 -19.43 6.67
C ILE A 224 7.90 -20.01 8.00
#